data_AF-A0A6V7K4X5-F1
#
_entry.id   AF-A0A6V7K4X5-F1
#
_cell.length_a   1.000
_cell.length_b   1.000
_cell.length_c   1.000
_cell.angle_alpha   90.00
_cell.angle_beta   90.00
_cell.angle_gamma   90.00
#
_symmetry.space_group_name_H-M   'P 1'
#
loop_
_entity.id
_entity.type
_entity.pdbx_description
1 polymer ?
#
loop_
_entity_poly.entity_id
_entity_poly.type
_entity_poly.pdbx_seq_one_letter_code
_entity_poly.pdbx_strand_id
1 'polypeptide(L)'
;VFDQYGVHYAIMTKKDRQAKLKKQYRFTCNCIACNENWQTYRHLDSFMNQEIDIETKERLRQVMQNFDSYYHNATVVTIDNYQQTLDDLNYMTIVLERIIKKPTSDFNDIVETRKRIWGLLGSRYQLLDQKYADLKVRS
;
A
#
# COMPACT_ATOMS: atom_id res chain seq x y z
N VAL A 1 -5.79 2.55 -18.62
CA VAL A 1 -4.85 2.17 -17.54
C VAL A 1 -4.31 3.45 -16.94
N PHE A 2 -4.52 3.68 -15.64
CA PHE A 2 -3.89 4.79 -14.90
C PHE A 2 -2.74 4.20 -14.09
N ASP A 3 -1.56 4.82 -14.14
CA ASP A 3 -0.40 4.41 -13.37
C ASP A 3 0.00 5.51 -12.37
N GLN A 4 0.63 5.12 -11.26
CA GLN A 4 1.23 6.07 -10.34
C GLN A 4 2.58 6.52 -10.91
N TYR A 5 2.64 7.74 -11.44
CA TYR A 5 3.83 8.35 -12.05
C TYR A 5 4.99 8.66 -11.06
N GLY A 6 5.13 7.88 -10.00
CA GLY A 6 6.14 8.06 -8.94
C GLY A 6 5.89 9.27 -8.03
N VAL A 7 4.71 9.88 -8.12
CA VAL A 7 4.32 11.07 -7.36
C VAL A 7 3.24 10.67 -6.35
N HIS A 8 3.68 10.17 -5.19
CA HIS A 8 2.79 9.65 -4.14
C HIS A 8 2.56 10.67 -3.03
N TYR A 9 1.32 10.74 -2.55
CA TYR A 9 0.97 11.66 -1.47
C TYR A 9 1.73 11.36 -0.18
N ALA A 10 2.00 10.07 0.08
CA ALA A 10 2.75 9.60 1.23
C ALA A 10 4.16 10.21 1.36
N ILE A 11 4.81 10.61 0.25
CA ILE A 11 6.22 11.02 0.24
C ILE A 11 6.39 12.51 -0.12
N MET A 12 5.48 13.07 -0.91
CA MET A 12 5.60 14.44 -1.43
C MET A 12 4.37 15.28 -1.09
N THR A 13 4.54 16.57 -0.78
CA THR A 13 3.41 17.47 -0.52
C THR A 13 2.59 17.74 -1.79
N LYS A 14 1.29 18.11 -1.67
CA LYS A 14 0.45 18.46 -2.84
C LYS A 14 1.14 19.46 -3.76
N LYS A 15 1.76 20.50 -3.19
CA LYS A 15 2.47 21.54 -3.94
C LYS A 15 3.57 20.95 -4.81
N ASP A 16 4.44 20.14 -4.22
CA ASP A 16 5.58 19.54 -4.93
C ASP A 16 5.11 18.50 -5.96
N ARG A 17 4.07 17.73 -5.63
CA ARG A 17 3.44 16.77 -6.54
C ARG A 17 2.90 17.47 -7.79
N GLN A 18 2.11 18.53 -7.62
CA GLN A 18 1.54 19.30 -8.74
C GLN A 18 2.64 19.97 -9.57
N ALA A 19 3.64 20.56 -8.93
CA ALA A 19 4.76 21.19 -9.63
C ALA A 19 5.53 20.16 -10.49
N LYS A 20 5.83 18.97 -9.95
CA LYS A 20 6.51 17.90 -10.68
C LYS A 20 5.68 17.37 -11.86
N LEU A 21 4.40 17.07 -11.62
CA LEU A 21 3.49 16.57 -12.67
C LEU A 21 3.29 17.60 -13.78
N LYS A 22 3.10 18.88 -13.45
CA LYS A 22 2.97 19.95 -14.44
C LYS A 22 4.26 20.15 -15.22
N LYS A 23 5.44 20.05 -14.58
CA LYS A 23 6.73 20.19 -15.26
C LYS A 23 7.01 19.03 -16.23
N GLN A 24 6.82 17.80 -15.78
CA GLN A 24 7.21 16.59 -16.53
C GLN A 24 6.13 16.15 -17.52
N TYR A 25 4.87 16.18 -17.11
CA TYR A 25 3.76 15.57 -17.84
C TYR A 25 2.68 16.58 -18.25
N ARG A 26 2.86 17.87 -17.93
CA ARG A 26 2.01 18.99 -18.39
C ARG A 26 0.53 18.88 -18.00
N PHE A 27 0.20 18.15 -16.94
CA PHE A 27 -1.17 18.06 -16.41
C PHE A 27 -1.27 18.47 -14.94
N THR A 28 -2.50 18.72 -14.50
CA THR A 28 -2.85 18.99 -13.09
C THR A 28 -3.59 17.78 -12.53
N CYS A 29 -3.14 17.25 -11.41
CA CYS A 29 -3.74 16.04 -10.82
C CYS A 29 -4.98 16.39 -10.00
N ASN A 30 -6.11 15.73 -10.30
CA ASN A 30 -7.38 15.92 -9.61
C ASN A 30 -7.78 14.67 -8.81
N CYS A 31 -6.81 13.84 -8.40
CA CYS A 31 -7.10 12.69 -7.54
C CYS A 31 -7.59 13.16 -6.16
N ILE A 32 -8.28 12.28 -5.42
CA ILE A 32 -8.82 12.58 -4.07
C ILE A 32 -7.73 13.17 -3.17
N ALA A 33 -6.53 12.58 -3.16
CA ALA A 33 -5.39 13.08 -2.36
C ALA A 33 -4.94 14.51 -2.73
N CYS A 34 -5.12 14.93 -3.98
CA CYS A 34 -4.83 16.30 -4.40
C CYS A 34 -6.01 17.24 -4.13
N ASN A 35 -7.25 16.79 -4.32
CA ASN A 35 -8.43 17.60 -4.05
C ASN A 35 -8.54 17.93 -2.56
N GLU A 36 -8.36 16.93 -1.69
CA GLU A 36 -8.47 17.04 -0.24
C GLU A 36 -7.16 17.46 0.45
N ASN A 37 -6.09 17.72 -0.31
CA ASN A 37 -4.78 18.10 0.23
C ASN A 37 -4.25 17.12 1.30
N TRP A 38 -4.30 15.82 1.00
CA TRP A 38 -3.78 14.79 1.90
C TRP A 38 -2.32 15.06 2.26
N GLN A 39 -2.04 14.93 3.56
CA GLN A 39 -0.72 15.11 4.15
C GLN A 39 0.23 13.97 3.76
N THR A 40 1.53 14.16 3.99
CA THR A 40 2.52 13.09 3.80
C THR A 40 2.40 12.06 4.92
N TYR A 41 2.93 10.86 4.67
CA TYR A 41 2.81 9.71 5.58
C TYR A 41 3.25 10.02 7.00
N ARG A 42 4.33 10.80 7.16
CA ARG A 42 4.87 11.21 8.47
C ARG A 42 3.91 12.03 9.33
N HIS A 43 2.86 12.57 8.74
CA HIS A 43 1.87 13.40 9.43
C HIS A 43 0.47 12.78 9.41
N LEU A 44 0.33 11.54 8.92
CA LEU A 44 -0.94 10.83 8.99
C LEU A 44 -1.17 10.31 10.40
N ASP A 45 -2.38 10.51 10.89
CA ASP A 45 -2.86 9.90 12.12
C ASP A 45 -3.32 8.44 11.88
N SER A 46 -3.23 7.64 12.94
CA SER A 46 -3.89 6.33 12.97
C SER A 46 -5.41 6.50 13.09
N PHE A 47 -6.18 5.53 12.60
CA PHE A 47 -7.63 5.48 12.83
C PHE A 47 -7.99 5.48 14.33
N MET A 48 -7.07 5.08 15.20
CA MET A 48 -7.22 5.12 16.65
C MET A 48 -7.47 6.54 17.18
N ASN A 49 -6.96 7.56 16.50
CA ASN A 49 -7.11 8.98 16.86
C ASN A 49 -8.40 9.60 16.31
N GLN A 50 -9.16 8.87 15.50
CA GLN A 50 -10.42 9.37 14.96
C GLN A 50 -11.57 9.27 15.97
N GLU A 51 -12.58 10.10 15.77
CA GLU A 51 -13.85 10.09 16.52
C GLU A 51 -14.73 8.91 16.05
N ILE A 52 -14.29 7.70 16.38
CA ILE A 52 -14.98 6.44 16.14
C ILE A 52 -15.36 5.85 17.52
N ASP A 53 -16.51 5.20 17.61
CA ASP A 53 -16.96 4.56 18.85
C ASP A 53 -16.02 3.42 19.28
N ILE A 54 -16.04 3.12 20.58
CA ILE A 54 -15.10 2.18 21.20
C ILE A 54 -15.29 0.75 20.66
N GLU A 55 -16.53 0.34 20.40
CA GLU A 55 -16.84 -1.01 19.89
C GLU A 55 -16.29 -1.19 18.48
N THR A 56 -16.49 -0.20 17.61
CA THR A 56 -15.93 -0.19 16.26
C THR A 56 -14.41 -0.15 16.29
N LYS A 57 -13.78 0.62 17.18
CA LYS A 57 -12.31 0.61 17.33
C LYS A 57 -11.79 -0.76 17.74
N GLU A 58 -12.48 -1.46 18.64
CA GLU A 58 -12.08 -2.80 19.06
C GLU A 58 -12.24 -3.82 17.93
N ARG A 59 -13.32 -3.73 17.16
CA ARG A 59 -13.50 -4.53 15.95
C ARG A 59 -12.39 -4.28 14.92
N LEU A 60 -11.99 -3.03 14.72
CA LEU A 60 -10.90 -2.69 13.81
C LEU A 60 -9.56 -3.26 14.30
N ARG A 61 -9.29 -3.26 15.61
CA ARG A 61 -8.10 -3.92 16.18
C ARG A 61 -8.10 -5.42 15.91
N GLN A 62 -9.24 -6.09 16.09
CA GLN A 62 -9.36 -7.53 15.80
C GLN A 62 -9.11 -7.82 14.32
N VAL A 63 -9.64 -6.98 13.42
CA VAL A 63 -9.39 -7.10 11.97
C VAL A 63 -7.90 -6.93 11.66
N MET A 64 -7.21 -6.04 12.38
CA MET A 64 -5.80 -5.71 12.20
C MET A 64 -4.83 -6.60 12.98
N GLN A 65 -5.30 -7.57 13.77
CA GLN A 65 -4.48 -8.29 14.76
C GLN A 65 -3.26 -9.02 14.17
N ASN A 66 -3.35 -9.46 12.91
CA ASN A 66 -2.26 -10.18 12.23
C ASN A 66 -1.37 -9.27 11.37
N PHE A 67 -1.69 -7.98 11.29
CA PHE A 67 -1.04 -7.06 10.36
C PHE A 67 0.48 -6.94 10.62
N ASP A 68 0.89 -6.83 11.89
CA ASP A 68 2.30 -6.70 12.26
C ASP A 68 3.14 -7.89 11.77
N SER A 69 2.59 -9.09 11.85
CA SER A 69 3.23 -10.31 11.33
C SER A 69 3.38 -10.23 9.81
N TYR A 70 2.33 -9.80 9.09
CA TYR A 70 2.38 -9.66 7.64
C TYR A 70 3.37 -8.59 7.19
N TYR A 71 3.41 -7.46 7.89
CA TYR A 71 4.37 -6.39 7.66
C TYR A 71 5.82 -6.87 7.86
N HIS A 72 6.08 -7.56 8.98
CA HIS A 72 7.40 -8.11 9.27
C HIS A 72 7.84 -9.10 8.19
N ASN A 73 6.99 -10.06 7.86
CA ASN A 73 7.24 -11.09 6.84
C ASN A 73 7.52 -10.48 5.45
N ALA A 74 6.77 -9.45 5.05
CA ALA A 74 7.00 -8.73 3.80
C ALA A 74 8.30 -7.91 3.78
N THR A 75 8.77 -7.49 4.96
CA THR A 75 10.04 -6.77 5.14
C THR A 75 11.22 -7.70 5.00
N VAL A 76 11.19 -8.85 5.69
CA VAL A 76 12.29 -9.84 5.70
C VAL A 76 12.24 -10.84 4.53
N VAL A 77 11.29 -10.68 3.60
CA VAL A 77 11.13 -11.46 2.35
C VAL A 77 10.71 -12.94 2.59
N THR A 78 10.32 -13.29 3.82
CA THR A 78 9.78 -14.61 4.17
C THR A 78 8.27 -14.56 4.19
N ILE A 79 7.64 -14.83 3.06
CA ILE A 79 6.18 -14.98 2.99
C ILE A 79 5.88 -16.40 2.56
N ASP A 80 5.51 -17.21 3.54
CA ASP A 80 4.82 -18.47 3.33
C ASP A 80 3.33 -18.19 3.18
N ASN A 81 2.65 -18.91 2.29
CA ASN A 81 1.21 -18.76 2.04
C ASN A 81 0.75 -17.34 1.62
N TYR A 82 1.44 -16.76 0.62
CA TYR A 82 1.18 -15.41 0.10
C TYR A 82 -0.29 -15.14 -0.25
N GLN A 83 -1.03 -16.16 -0.72
CA GLN A 83 -2.41 -16.00 -1.13
C GLN A 83 -3.29 -15.65 0.06
N GLN A 84 -3.18 -16.39 1.17
CA GLN A 84 -3.94 -16.10 2.39
C GLN A 84 -3.57 -14.72 2.95
N THR A 85 -2.28 -14.37 2.97
CA THR A 85 -1.85 -13.05 3.44
C THR A 85 -2.45 -11.93 2.58
N LEU A 86 -2.47 -12.09 1.25
CA LEU A 86 -3.09 -11.11 0.35
C LEU A 86 -4.61 -11.02 0.56
N ASP A 87 -5.28 -12.15 0.78
CA ASP A 87 -6.72 -12.19 1.04
C ASP A 87 -7.08 -11.49 2.36
N ASP A 88 -6.30 -11.72 3.41
CA ASP A 88 -6.46 -11.03 4.69
C ASP A 88 -6.20 -9.52 4.55
N LEU A 89 -5.13 -9.12 3.86
CA LEU A 89 -4.83 -7.70 3.64
C LEU A 89 -5.91 -7.03 2.76
N ASN A 90 -6.49 -7.74 1.80
CA ASN A 90 -7.63 -7.27 1.01
C ASN A 90 -8.87 -7.07 1.90
N TYR A 91 -9.14 -8.02 2.79
CA TYR A 91 -10.23 -7.91 3.77
C TYR A 91 -10.03 -6.72 4.71
N MET A 92 -8.84 -6.56 5.30
CA MET A 92 -8.49 -5.40 6.13
C MET A 92 -8.71 -4.09 5.35
N THR A 93 -8.24 -4.02 4.10
CA THR A 93 -8.46 -2.86 3.22
C THR A 93 -9.96 -2.54 3.14
N ILE A 94 -10.80 -3.50 2.72
CA ILE A 94 -12.24 -3.30 2.51
C ILE A 94 -12.94 -2.82 3.78
N VAL A 95 -12.60 -3.40 4.94
CA VAL A 95 -13.22 -3.03 6.21
C VAL A 95 -12.83 -1.60 6.59
N LEU A 96 -11.55 -1.26 6.54
CA LEU A 96 -11.08 0.08 6.87
C LEU A 96 -11.72 1.11 5.93
N GLU A 97 -11.73 0.89 4.62
CA GLU A 97 -12.28 1.86 3.65
C GLU A 97 -13.73 2.27 3.92
N ARG A 98 -14.52 1.40 4.54
CA ARG A 98 -15.93 1.64 4.85
C ARG A 98 -16.16 2.40 6.16
N ILE A 99 -15.19 2.35 7.06
CA ILE A 99 -15.35 2.82 8.45
C ILE A 99 -14.54 4.09 8.70
N ILE A 100 -13.30 4.13 8.22
CA ILE A 100 -12.36 5.20 8.57
C ILE A 100 -12.44 6.37 7.59
N LYS A 101 -12.21 7.59 8.10
CA LYS A 101 -12.02 8.75 7.26
C LYS A 101 -10.57 8.76 6.74
N LYS A 102 -10.38 8.63 5.44
CA LYS A 102 -9.04 8.69 4.83
C LYS A 102 -8.49 10.13 4.82
N PRO A 103 -7.16 10.31 4.76
CA PRO A 103 -6.10 9.30 4.84
C PRO A 103 -5.73 8.93 6.29
N THR A 104 -5.32 7.69 6.53
CA THR A 104 -4.71 7.25 7.80
C THR A 104 -3.41 6.51 7.55
N SER A 105 -2.54 6.46 8.56
CA SER A 105 -1.29 5.70 8.50
C SER A 105 -1.57 4.20 8.31
N ASP A 106 -2.52 3.63 9.06
CA ASP A 106 -2.80 2.19 9.05
C ASP A 106 -3.29 1.72 7.67
N PHE A 107 -4.15 2.52 7.03
CA PHE A 107 -4.61 2.22 5.68
C PHE A 107 -3.46 2.27 4.67
N ASN A 108 -2.58 3.27 4.79
CA ASN A 108 -1.42 3.38 3.94
C ASN A 108 -0.47 2.18 4.12
N ASP A 109 -0.25 1.73 5.36
CA ASP A 109 0.63 0.61 5.67
C ASP A 109 0.13 -0.71 5.07
N ILE A 110 -1.17 -0.97 5.14
CA ILE A 110 -1.77 -2.14 4.48
C ILE A 110 -1.54 -2.09 2.97
N VAL A 111 -1.79 -0.94 2.34
CA VAL A 111 -1.64 -0.77 0.89
C VAL A 111 -0.18 -0.96 0.47
N GLU A 112 0.77 -0.36 1.19
CA GLU A 112 2.21 -0.49 0.88
C GLU A 112 2.73 -1.90 1.16
N THR A 113 2.24 -2.57 2.21
CA THR A 113 2.54 -3.99 2.46
C THR A 113 2.05 -4.87 1.32
N ARG A 114 0.81 -4.67 0.84
CA ARG A 114 0.28 -5.41 -0.33
C ARG A 114 1.13 -5.18 -1.57
N LYS A 115 1.50 -3.92 -1.86
CA LYS A 115 2.39 -3.59 -2.99
C LYS A 115 3.74 -4.29 -2.87
N ARG A 116 4.31 -4.31 -1.65
CA ARG A 116 5.57 -5.01 -1.37
C ARG A 116 5.45 -6.50 -1.68
N ILE A 117 4.40 -7.16 -1.21
CA ILE A 117 4.14 -8.58 -1.50
C ILE A 117 4.03 -8.82 -3.00
N TRP A 118 3.25 -8.02 -3.72
CA TRP A 118 3.14 -8.11 -5.18
C TRP A 118 4.49 -7.91 -5.88
N GLY A 119 5.30 -6.94 -5.43
CA GLY A 119 6.66 -6.74 -5.93
C GLY A 119 7.56 -7.95 -5.71
N LEU A 120 7.46 -8.60 -4.54
CA LEU A 120 8.21 -9.83 -4.24
C LEU A 120 7.76 -11.00 -5.11
N LEU A 121 6.45 -11.20 -5.29
CA LEU A 121 5.91 -12.25 -6.16
C LEU A 121 6.35 -12.04 -7.61
N GLY A 122 6.17 -10.84 -8.16
CA GLY A 122 6.61 -10.51 -9.52
C GLY A 122 8.11 -10.75 -9.73
N SER A 123 8.94 -10.45 -8.73
CA SER A 123 10.38 -10.72 -8.78
C SER A 123 10.71 -12.21 -8.73
N ARG A 124 9.95 -13.03 -7.98
CA ARG A 124 10.14 -14.49 -7.94
C ARG A 124 9.84 -15.14 -9.29
N TYR A 125 8.81 -14.70 -10.01
CA TYR A 125 8.52 -15.22 -11.35
C TYR A 125 9.64 -14.88 -12.35
N GLN A 126 10.20 -13.66 -12.30
CA GLN A 126 11.35 -13.29 -13.14
C GLN A 126 12.59 -14.15 -12.89
N LEU A 127 12.88 -14.50 -11.62
CA LEU A 127 14.00 -15.36 -11.27
C LEU A 127 13.81 -16.81 -11.71
N LEU A 128 12.56 -17.32 -11.68
CA LEU A 128 12.24 -18.63 -12.22
C LEU A 128 12.41 -18.64 -13.74
N ASP A 129 11.86 -17.65 -14.45
CA ASP A 129 11.98 -17.55 -15.91
C ASP A 129 13.44 -17.42 -16.37
N GLN A 130 14.27 -16.63 -15.67
CA GLN A 130 15.72 -16.57 -15.93
C GLN A 130 16.40 -17.92 -15.71
N LYS A 131 16.09 -18.61 -14.61
CA LYS A 131 16.67 -19.92 -14.31
C LYS A 131 16.25 -20.98 -15.35
N TYR A 132 15.01 -20.93 -15.86
CA TYR A 132 14.55 -21.80 -16.94
C TYR A 132 15.17 -21.43 -18.29
N ALA A 133 15.42 -20.14 -18.56
CA ALA A 133 16.13 -19.69 -19.75
C ALA A 133 17.61 -20.15 -19.74
N ASP A 134 18.29 -20.01 -18.61
CA ASP A 134 19.69 -20.46 -18.45
C ASP A 134 19.85 -21.99 -18.56
N LEU A 135 18.83 -22.74 -18.15
CA LEU A 135 18.78 -24.20 -18.34
C LEU A 135 18.56 -24.61 -19.80
N LYS A 136 17.84 -23.80 -20.60
CA LYS A 136 17.60 -24.08 -22.03
C LYS A 136 18.76 -23.67 -22.95
N VAL A 137 19.66 -22.80 -22.51
CA VAL A 137 20.87 -22.42 -23.28
C VAL A 137 22.01 -23.45 -23.11
N ARG A 138 21.89 -24.35 -22.12
CA ARG A 138 22.88 -25.39 -21.82
C ARG A 138 22.47 -26.79 -22.31
N SER A 139 21.41 -26.91 -23.10
CA SER A 139 20.93 -28.14 -23.74
C SER A 139 21.07 -28.05 -25.25
#